data_AF-A0AAE5L578-F1
#
_entry.id   AF-A0AAE5L578-F1
#
_cell.length_a   1.000
_cell.length_b   1.000
_cell.length_c   1.000
_cell.angle_alpha   90.00
_cell.angle_beta   90.00
_cell.angle_gamma   90.00
#
_symmetry.space_group_name_H-M   'P 1'
#
loop_
_entity.id
_entity.type
_entity.pdbx_description
1 polymer ?
#
loop_
_entity_poly.entity_id
_entity_poly.type
_entity_poly.pdbx_seq_one_letter_code
_entity_poly.pdbx_strand_id
1 'polypeptide(L)' 'MKRILVTGASGQIGVELVPYLRKIYGDSNVLATARRHVPGPVSEGGPFELLDVRDGAAFS' A
#
# COMPACT_ATOMS: atom_id res chain seq x y z
N MET A 1 -6.13 17.14 0.54
CA MET A 1 -5.70 15.96 -0.24
C MET A 1 -6.31 14.72 0.38
N LYS A 2 -6.73 13.71 -0.41
CA LYS A 2 -7.23 12.44 0.16
C LYS A 2 -6.07 11.59 0.66
N ARG A 3 -6.24 10.93 1.81
CA ARG A 3 -5.34 9.91 2.34
C ARG A 3 -5.89 8.53 1.98
N ILE A 4 -5.07 7.65 1.43
CA ILE A 4 -5.50 6.35 0.90
C ILE A 4 -4.67 5.25 1.55
N LEU A 5 -5.35 4.23 2.08
CA LEU A 5 -4.76 2.97 2.50
C LEU A 5 -5.14 1.89 1.48
N VAL A 6 -4.15 1.14 0.99
CA VAL A 6 -4.36 0.01 0.10
C VAL A 6 -3.86 -1.27 0.77
N THR A 7 -4.78 -2.14 1.20
CA THR A 7 -4.45 -3.45 1.77
C THR A 7 -4.31 -4.52 0.69
N GLY A 8 -3.43 -5.50 0.90
CA GLY A 8 -3.16 -6.52 -0.11
C GLY A 8 -2.45 -5.96 -1.35
N ALA A 9 -1.65 -4.90 -1.15
CA ALA A 9 -1.06 -4.11 -2.21
C ALA A 9 -0.07 -4.88 -3.10
N SER A 10 0.49 -5.99 -2.63
CA SER A 10 1.39 -6.84 -3.42
C SER A 10 0.67 -7.83 -4.35
N GLY A 11 -0.66 -7.79 -4.45
CA GLY A 11 -1.43 -8.60 -5.39
C GLY A 11 -1.42 -8.02 -6.81
N GLN A 12 -1.90 -8.79 -7.80
CA GLN A 12 -1.92 -8.42 -9.22
C GLN A 12 -2.55 -7.05 -9.50
N ILE A 13 -3.62 -6.69 -8.79
CA ILE A 13 -4.27 -5.38 -8.94
C ILE A 13 -3.51 -4.31 -8.18
N GLY A 14 -3.02 -4.64 -6.97
CA GLY A 14 -2.34 -3.68 -6.11
C GLY A 14 -1.04 -3.15 -6.69
N VAL A 15 -0.29 -3.99 -7.43
CA VAL A 15 1.00 -3.61 -8.04
C VAL A 15 0.85 -2.54 -9.13
N GLU A 16 -0.29 -2.49 -9.80
CA GLU A 16 -0.61 -1.44 -10.78
C GLU A 16 -1.33 -0.25 -10.14
N LEU A 17 -2.23 -0.53 -9.19
CA LEU A 17 -3.08 0.48 -8.56
C LEU A 17 -2.28 1.45 -7.68
N VAL A 18 -1.33 0.96 -6.87
CA VAL A 18 -0.57 1.80 -5.94
C VAL A 18 0.26 2.87 -6.68
N PRO A 19 1.08 2.54 -7.70
CA PRO A 19 1.79 3.55 -8.48
C PRO A 19 0.85 4.55 -9.16
N TYR A 20 -0.28 4.08 -9.69
CA TYR A 20 -1.29 4.93 -10.32
C TYR A 20 -1.87 5.94 -9.32
N LEU A 21 -2.26 5.50 -8.13
CA LEU A 21 -2.79 6.37 -7.08
C LEU A 21 -1.72 7.35 -6.58
N ARG A 22 -0.47 6.90 -6.40
CA ARG A 22 0.65 7.75 -5.99
C ARG A 22 0.91 8.88 -7.01
N LYS A 23 0.81 8.60 -8.31
CA LYS A 23 0.92 9.63 -9.36
C LYS A 23 -0.15 10.72 -9.26
N ILE A 24 -1.36 10.37 -8.83
CA ILE A 24 -2.52 11.29 -8.79
C ILE A 24 -2.61 12.02 -7.45
N TYR A 25 -2.32 11.33 -6.35
CA TYR A 25 -2.54 11.83 -5.00
C TYR A 25 -1.24 12.19 -4.26
N GLY A 26 -0.08 11.85 -4.83
CA GLY A 26 1.26 12.02 -4.25
C GLY A 26 1.70 10.80 -3.44
N ASP A 27 2.98 10.45 -3.53
CA ASP A 27 3.56 9.25 -2.90
C ASP A 27 3.25 9.17 -1.40
N SER A 28 3.42 10.28 -0.68
CA SER A 28 3.22 10.37 0.76
C SER A 28 1.76 10.22 1.21
N ASN A 29 0.79 10.29 0.29
CA ASN A 29 -0.64 10.19 0.56
C ASN A 29 -1.24 8.80 0.34
N VAL A 30 -0.47 7.85 -0.17
CA VAL A 30 -0.91 6.48 -0.41
C VAL A 30 -0.03 5.52 0.41
N LEU A 31 -0.61 4.96 1.47
CA LEU A 31 -0.01 3.90 2.26
C LEU A 31 -0.38 2.56 1.65
N ALA A 32 0.62 1.80 1.20
CA ALA A 32 0.45 0.44 0.74
C ALA A 32 0.71 -0.55 1.88
N THR A 33 -0.08 -1.61 1.99
CA THR A 33 0.18 -2.66 2.99
C THR A 33 0.00 -4.06 2.45
N ALA A 34 0.79 -5.00 2.97
CA ALA A 34 0.67 -6.42 2.66
C ALA A 34 1.22 -7.29 3.79
N ARG A 35 0.89 -8.59 3.78
CA ARG A 35 1.36 -9.57 4.77
C ARG A 35 2.85 -9.90 4.65
N ARG A 36 3.50 -9.51 3.55
CA ARG A 36 4.92 -9.76 3.27
C ARG A 36 5.47 -8.65 2.41
N HIS A 37 6.77 -8.40 2.56
CA HIS A 37 7.49 -7.49 1.68
C HIS A 37 7.76 -8.18 0.35
N VAL A 38 7.44 -7.52 -0.76
CA VAL A 38 7.78 -7.95 -2.11
C VAL A 38 8.54 -6.81 -2.79
N PRO A 39 9.77 -7.02 -3.28
CA PRO A 39 10.52 -5.98 -3.98
C PRO A 39 9.73 -5.37 -5.14
N GLY A 40 9.94 -4.09 -5.41
CA GLY A 40 9.32 -3.37 -6.51
C GLY A 40 8.50 -2.13 -6.11
N PRO A 41 7.78 -1.53 -7.07
CA PRO A 41 7.23 -0.16 -6.97
C PRO A 41 6.30 0.08 -5.79
N VAL A 42 5.59 -0.96 -5.35
CA VAL A 42 4.67 -0.88 -4.20
C VAL A 42 5.44 -0.62 -2.91
N SER A 43 6.46 -1.45 -2.63
CA SER A 43 7.20 -1.45 -1.36
C SER A 43 8.33 -0.41 -1.34
N GLU A 44 8.91 -0.10 -2.50
CA GLU A 44 10.06 0.82 -2.62
C GLU A 44 9.67 2.24 -3.06
N GLY A 45 8.51 2.40 -3.71
CA GLY A 45 8.09 3.68 -4.31
C GLY A 45 7.35 4.65 -3.37
N GLY A 46 7.37 4.43 -2.06
CA GLY A 46 6.67 5.28 -1.09
C GLY A 46 6.30 4.53 0.19
N PRO A 47 5.44 5.10 1.05
CA PRO A 47 5.06 4.50 2.33
C PRO A 47 4.48 3.09 2.15
N PHE A 48 5.08 2.14 2.86
CA PHE A 48 4.68 0.74 2.86
C PHE A 48 4.79 0.18 4.27
N GLU A 49 3.79 -0.59 4.71
CA GLU A 49 3.80 -1.25 6.01
C GLU A 49 3.36 -2.71 5.91
N LEU A 50 3.89 -3.55 6.80
CA LEU A 50 3.40 -4.92 6.95
C LEU A 50 2.09 -4.90 7.72
N LEU A 51 1.05 -5.53 7.15
CA LEU A 51 -0.26 -5.62 7.78
C LEU A 51 -0.93 -6.93 7.41
N ASP A 52 -1.35 -7.69 8.43
CA ASP A 52 -2.35 -8.74 8.28
C ASP A 52 -3.71 -8.16 8.68
N VAL A 53 -4.62 -8.00 7.71
CA VAL A 53 -5.96 -7.44 7.95
C VAL A 53 -6.84 -8.31 8.86
N ARG A 54 -6.39 -9.52 9.22
CA ARG A 54 -7.05 -10.39 10.20
C ARG A 54 -6.65 -10.05 11.63
N ASP A 55 -5.57 -9.31 11.84
CA ASP A 55 -5.19 -8.77 13.15
C ASP A 55 -5.95 -7.46 13.38
N GLY A 56 -7.06 -7.56 14.11
CA GLY A 56 -7.92 -6.40 14.38
C GLY A 56 -7.25 -5.32 15.22
N ALA A 57 -6.30 -5.67 16.09
CA ALA A 57 -5.60 -4.71 16.93
C ALA A 57 -4.56 -3.91 16.12
N ALA A 58 -3.90 -4.56 15.15
CA ALA A 58 -2.99 -3.87 14.23
C ALA A 58 -3.73 -3.03 13.18
N PHE A 59 -4.98 -3.38 12.85
CA PHE A 59 -5.78 -2.68 11.84
C PHE A 59 -6.54 -1.46 12.38
N SER A 60 -6.86 -1.42 13.68
CA SER A 60 -7.71 -0.41 14.33
C SER A 60 -7.06 0.94 14.56
#